data_AF-H9FAM5-F1
#
_entry.id   AF-H9FAM5-F1
#
_cell.length_a   1.000
_cell.length_b   1.000
_cell.length_c   1.000
_cell.angle_alpha   90.00
_cell.angle_beta   90.00
_cell.angle_gamma   90.00
#
_symmetry.space_group_name_H-M   'P 1'
#
loop_
_entity.id
_entity.type
_entity.pdbx_description
1 polymer ?
#
loop_
_entity_poly.entity_id
_entity_poly.type
_entity_poly.pdbx_seq_one_letter_code
_entity_poly.pdbx_strand_id
1 'polypeptide(L)' 'QTEIQVNLRELETAAWFSHDEVATALKRKGPYTQQQNGTFPFWLPPKLAISHQLIKEWVEKQTCSSLPA' A
#
# COMPACT_ATOMS: atom_id res chain seq x y z
N GLN A 1 2.93 19.81 0.56
CA GLN A 1 2.48 18.77 1.50
C GLN A 1 0.97 18.75 1.45
N THR A 2 0.36 17.62 1.05
CA THR A 2 -1.10 17.49 0.94
C THR A 2 -1.64 17.00 2.28
N GLU A 3 -2.46 17.80 2.95
CA GLU A 3 -3.05 17.48 4.25
C GLU A 3 -4.18 16.46 4.09
N ILE A 4 -4.23 15.45 4.97
CA ILE A 4 -5.29 14.44 5.03
C ILE A 4 -6.19 14.76 6.21
N GLN A 5 -7.48 15.00 5.97
CA GLN A 5 -8.49 15.05 7.02
C GLN A 5 -9.24 13.72 7.07
N VAL A 6 -9.23 13.06 8.22
CA VAL A 6 -9.82 11.72 8.39
C VAL A 6 -11.15 11.81 9.13
N ASN A 7 -12.20 11.22 8.55
CA ASN A 7 -13.46 11.00 9.25
C ASN A 7 -13.34 9.76 10.15
N LEU A 8 -13.12 9.99 11.44
CA LEU A 8 -12.93 8.94 12.45
C LEU A 8 -14.16 8.07 12.72
N ARG A 9 -15.34 8.45 12.18
CA ARG A 9 -16.52 7.56 12.22
C ARG A 9 -16.37 6.36 11.29
N GLU A 10 -15.61 6.51 10.21
CA GLU A 10 -15.46 5.48 9.17
C GLU A 10 -14.04 4.92 9.08
N LEU A 11 -13.02 5.76 9.26
CA LEU A 11 -11.61 5.40 9.09
C LEU A 11 -10.82 5.70 10.36
N GLU A 12 -10.17 4.67 10.91
CA GLU A 12 -9.29 4.83 12.08
C GLU A 12 -8.05 5.66 11.74
N THR A 13 -7.46 5.45 10.55
CA THR A 13 -6.27 6.16 10.07
C THR A 13 -6.25 6.26 8.54
N ALA A 14 -5.53 7.26 8.02
CA ALA A 14 -5.16 7.33 6.61
C ALA A 14 -3.81 8.05 6.48
N ALA A 15 -2.95 7.54 5.59
CA ALA A 15 -1.61 8.07 5.38
C ALA A 15 -1.19 7.92 3.92
N TRP A 16 -0.21 8.72 3.51
CA TRP A 16 0.49 8.53 2.25
C TRP A 16 1.57 7.47 2.43
N PHE A 17 1.64 6.51 1.50
CA PHE A 17 2.69 5.49 1.45
C PHE A 17 3.59 5.75 0.24
N SER A 18 4.89 5.53 0.39
CA SER A 18 5.82 5.62 -0.74
C SER A 18 5.65 4.44 -1.69
N HIS A 19 6.10 4.62 -2.94
CA HIS A 19 6.03 3.56 -3.95
C HIS A 19 6.83 2.31 -3.53
N ASP A 20 8.04 2.49 -2.97
CA ASP A 20 8.90 1.38 -2.54
C ASP A 20 8.29 0.58 -1.38
N GLU A 21 7.68 1.27 -0.40
CA GLU A 21 6.98 0.61 0.71
C GLU A 21 5.86 -0.30 0.20
N VAL A 22 5.05 0.20 -0.75
CA VAL A 22 3.94 -0.57 -1.33
C VAL A 22 4.45 -1.70 -2.23
N ALA A 23 5.51 -1.46 -3.02
CA ALA A 23 6.13 -2.48 -3.86
C ALA A 23 6.73 -3.63 -3.03
N THR A 24 7.37 -3.30 -1.91
CA THR A 24 7.90 -4.28 -0.96
C THR A 24 6.78 -5.10 -0.32
N ALA A 25 5.66 -4.47 0.03
CA ALA A 25 4.49 -5.15 0.57
C ALA A 25 3.84 -6.11 -0.43
N LEU A 26 3.75 -5.73 -1.72
CA LEU A 26 3.23 -6.60 -2.79
C LEU A 26 4.11 -7.85 -3.03
N LYS A 27 5.44 -7.71 -2.85
CA LYS A 27 6.41 -8.81 -3.02
C LYS A 27 6.42 -9.79 -1.85
N ARG A 28 5.90 -9.41 -0.67
CA ARG A 28 5.89 -10.27 0.52
C ARG A 28 5.03 -11.51 0.27
N LYS A 29 5.67 -12.68 0.20
CA LYS A 29 5.01 -13.99 0.11
C LYS A 29 4.93 -14.61 1.50
N GLY A 30 3.75 -14.66 2.10
CA GLY A 30 3.55 -15.39 3.34
C GLY A 30 2.21 -15.05 4.00
N PRO A 31 1.67 -15.95 4.85
CA PRO A 31 0.58 -15.61 5.73
C PRO A 31 1.02 -14.48 6.67
N TYR A 32 0.02 -13.78 7.17
CA TYR A 32 0.10 -12.61 8.05
C TYR A 32 1.05 -12.82 9.24
N THR A 33 2.36 -12.67 9.05
CA THR A 33 3.33 -12.78 10.14
C THR A 33 3.33 -11.46 10.89
N GLN A 34 2.73 -11.53 12.08
CA GLN A 34 2.81 -10.50 13.11
C GLN A 34 4.29 -10.16 13.31
N GLN A 35 4.70 -8.93 12.97
CA GLN A 35 6.04 -8.47 13.32
C GLN A 35 6.18 -8.57 14.84
N GLN A 36 7.28 -9.20 15.29
CA GLN A 36 7.57 -9.48 16.70
C GLN A 36 7.65 -8.23 17.60
N ASN A 37 7.59 -7.01 17.03
CA ASN A 37 7.79 -5.74 17.74
C ASN A 37 6.51 -4.92 17.98
N GLY A 38 5.30 -5.49 17.81
CA GLY A 38 4.05 -4.80 18.13
C GLY A 38 3.64 -3.68 17.16
N THR A 39 4.45 -3.37 16.16
CA THR A 39 4.06 -2.54 15.02
C THR A 39 3.15 -3.34 14.10
N PHE A 40 1.93 -2.86 13.85
CA PHE A 40 1.05 -3.42 12.83
C PHE A 40 1.71 -3.22 11.46
N PRO A 41 2.14 -4.28 10.76
CA PRO A 41 2.77 -4.10 9.48
C PRO A 41 1.73 -3.61 8.47
N PHE A 42 2.15 -2.77 7.52
CA PHE A 42 1.30 -2.37 6.39
C PHE A 42 0.78 -3.62 5.66
N TRP A 43 -0.54 -3.79 5.65
CA TRP A 43 -1.22 -4.95 5.08
C TRP A 43 -1.86 -4.57 3.75
N LEU A 44 -1.77 -5.49 2.78
CA LEU A 44 -2.50 -5.37 1.53
C LEU A 44 -3.76 -6.25 1.56
N PRO A 45 -4.82 -5.83 0.87
CA PRO A 45 -6.00 -6.68 0.67
C PRO A 45 -5.63 -8.01 -0.01
N PRO A 46 -6.47 -9.06 0.11
CA PRO A 46 -6.25 -10.32 -0.60
C PRO A 46 -6.17 -10.14 -2.11
N LYS A 47 -5.43 -11.01 -2.80
CA LYS A 47 -5.18 -10.92 -4.26
C LYS A 47 -6.44 -10.87 -5.13
N LEU A 48 -7.55 -11.44 -4.66
CA LEU A 48 -8.82 -11.44 -5.39
C LEU A 48 -9.64 -10.15 -5.21
N ALA A 49 -9.29 -9.30 -4.23
CA ALA A 49 -9.99 -8.05 -4.00
C ALA A 49 -9.62 -7.03 -5.08
N ILE A 50 -10.62 -6.26 -5.53
CA ILE A 50 -10.39 -5.21 -6.53
C ILE A 50 -9.38 -4.17 -6.04
N SER A 51 -9.40 -3.84 -4.75
CA SER A 51 -8.43 -2.93 -4.13
C SER A 51 -6.98 -3.41 -4.27
N HIS A 52 -6.75 -4.73 -4.18
CA HIS A 52 -5.42 -5.30 -4.41
C HIS A 52 -4.97 -5.10 -5.86
N GLN A 53 -5.87 -5.35 -6.82
CA GLN A 53 -5.56 -5.19 -8.24
C GLN A 53 -5.26 -3.73 -8.59
N LEU A 54 -6.03 -2.78 -8.03
CA LEU A 54 -5.79 -1.34 -8.22
C LEU A 54 -4.43 -0.91 -7.67
N ILE A 55 -4.05 -1.37 -6.47
CA ILE A 55 -2.74 -1.07 -5.88
C ILE A 55 -1.61 -1.66 -6.73
N LYS A 56 -1.77 -2.92 -7.17
CA LYS A 56 -0.80 -3.60 -8.03
C LYS A 56 -0.60 -2.86 -9.35
N GLU A 57 -1.69 -2.51 -10.04
CA GLU A 57 -1.63 -1.78 -11.30
C GLU A 57 -0.97 -0.40 -11.14
N TRP A 58 -1.28 0.31 -10.05
CA TRP A 58 -0.63 1.59 -9.75
C TRP A 58 0.89 1.43 -9.60
N VAL A 59 1.36 0.43 -8.84
CA VAL A 59 2.80 0.16 -8.67
C VAL A 59 3.47 -0.16 -10.01
N GLU A 60 2.85 -0.99 -10.84
CA GLU A 60 3.39 -1.45 -12.12
C GLU A 60 3.42 -0.34 -13.20
N LYS A 61 2.43 0.56 -13.22
CA LYS A 61 2.33 1.64 -14.20
C LYS A 61 3.29 2.80 -13.92
N GLN A 62 3.60 3.08 -12.66
CA GLN A 62 4.54 4.16 -12.28
C GLN A 62 5.97 3.88 -12.75
N THR A 63 6.34 2.62 -13.01
CA THR A 63 7.65 2.26 -13.60
C THR A 63 7.81 2.65 -15.07
N CYS A 64 6.73 3.02 -15.78
CA CYS A 64 6.78 3.38 -17.20
C CYS A 64 6.83 4.89 -17.47
N SER A 65 6.71 5.76 -16.45
CA SER A 65 6.71 7.22 -16.65
C SER A 65 8.10 7.87 -16.66
N SER A 66 9.17 7.08 -16.62
CA SER A 66 10.57 7.53 -16.65
C SER A 66 11.22 7.41 -18.04
N LEU A 67 10.45 7.66 -19.11
CA LEU A 67 11.02 7.92 -20.43
C LEU A 67 11.32 9.43 -20.55
N PRO A 68 12.59 9.85 -20.73
CA PRO A 68 12.91 11.26 -20.98
C PRO A 68 12.34 11.68 -22.34
N ALA A 69 11.76 12.88 -22.39
CA ALA A 69 11.32 13.56 -23.61
C ALA A 69 12.51 14.11 -24.41
#